data_AF-A0A9E4A9R5-F1
#
_entry.id   AF-A0A9E4A9R5-F1
#
_cell.length_a   1.000
_cell.length_b   1.000
_cell.length_c   1.000
_cell.angle_alpha   90.00
_cell.angle_beta   90.00
_cell.angle_gamma   90.00
#
_symmetry.space_group_name_H-M   'P 1'
#
loop_
_entity.id
_entity.type
_entity.pdbx_description
1 polymer ?
#
loop_
_entity_poly.entity_id
_entity_poly.type
_entity_poly.pdbx_seq_one_letter_code
_entity_poly.pdbx_strand_id
1 'polypeptide(L)'
;MRTTQSDERSIWLPQFLCNAGERPFRDLVGHHLERQSATQLRRAVSWETSQLPGNLQPMVVKYVDDLNAQLLVRRDFWQTSTCRDAVNAILGVCNETFGLSFKVPIDEAKMPVAGHDLAFALIQLATLNFAYNAVGQPTVRKFMGIRRKFPWPSTVALLYPFVAGISVYQEAAASAHPSSGLTALGHGLANLGYLLAASGLLFGRFGAFRLRSRRATLGVALAAFLVGTLITNLFFP
;
A
#
# COMPACT_ATOMS: atom_id res chain seq x y z
N MET A 1 1.87 31.09 22.79
CA MET A 1 1.41 31.22 21.38
C MET A 1 1.26 29.83 20.76
N ARG A 2 0.12 29.15 20.97
CA ARG A 2 -0.18 27.80 20.42
C ARG A 2 -1.63 27.69 19.90
N THR A 3 -2.34 28.81 19.78
CA THR A 3 -3.78 28.85 19.50
C THR A 3 -4.13 28.74 18.01
N THR A 4 -3.20 29.03 17.10
CA THR A 4 -3.52 29.05 15.65
C THR A 4 -3.62 27.66 15.00
N GLN A 5 -2.97 26.63 15.56
CA GLN A 5 -2.97 25.30 14.94
C GLN A 5 -4.22 24.45 15.28
N SER A 6 -4.94 24.80 16.36
CA SER A 6 -6.17 24.10 16.76
C SER A 6 -7.35 24.53 15.89
N ASP A 7 -7.44 25.81 15.53
CA ASP A 7 -8.57 26.32 14.75
C ASP A 7 -8.60 25.76 13.32
N GLU A 8 -7.43 25.54 12.70
CA GLU A 8 -7.35 25.00 11.34
C GLU A 8 -7.91 23.58 11.23
N ARG A 9 -7.72 22.73 12.24
CA ARG A 9 -8.16 21.32 12.20
C ARG A 9 -9.67 21.16 12.28
N SER A 10 -10.35 22.12 12.90
CA SER A 10 -11.79 22.03 13.17
C SER A 10 -12.69 22.08 11.94
N ILE A 11 -12.10 22.48 10.80
CA ILE A 11 -12.75 22.59 9.50
C ILE A 11 -12.61 21.28 8.68
N TRP A 12 -11.73 20.36 9.11
CA TRP A 12 -11.28 19.25 8.26
C TRP A 12 -12.35 18.20 8.02
N LEU A 13 -13.18 17.88 9.02
CA LEU A 13 -14.22 16.87 8.86
C LEU A 13 -15.34 17.33 7.90
N PRO A 14 -15.96 18.52 8.07
CA PRO A 14 -16.91 19.05 7.08
C PRO A 14 -16.29 19.18 5.69
N GLN A 15 -15.07 19.71 5.60
CA GLN A 15 -14.40 19.85 4.30
C GLN A 15 -14.13 18.50 3.63
N PHE A 16 -13.74 17.49 4.41
CA PHE A 16 -13.57 16.12 3.94
C PHE A 16 -14.89 15.54 3.43
N LEU A 17 -15.99 15.70 4.18
CA LEU A 17 -17.31 15.18 3.80
C LEU A 17 -17.87 15.91 2.58
N CYS A 18 -17.67 17.22 2.45
CA CYS A 18 -18.03 17.99 1.27
C CYS A 18 -17.25 17.52 0.02
N ASN A 19 -15.95 17.23 0.15
CA ASN A 19 -15.08 16.88 -0.99
C ASN A 19 -15.13 15.40 -1.40
N ALA A 20 -15.29 14.50 -0.42
CA ALA A 20 -15.13 13.06 -0.58
C ALA A 20 -16.28 12.24 0.01
N GLY A 21 -17.29 12.88 0.61
CA GLY A 21 -18.39 12.22 1.32
C GLY A 21 -19.06 11.12 0.50
N GLU A 22 -19.38 11.40 -0.76
CA GLU A 22 -20.06 10.47 -1.68
C GLU A 22 -19.14 9.45 -2.34
N ARG A 23 -17.81 9.55 -2.15
CA ARG A 23 -16.87 8.58 -2.73
C ARG A 23 -16.90 7.27 -1.96
N PRO A 24 -16.67 6.11 -2.61
CA PRO A 24 -16.56 4.83 -1.90
C PRO A 24 -15.45 4.87 -0.85
N PHE A 25 -15.75 4.49 0.39
CA PHE A 25 -14.77 4.56 1.48
C PHE A 25 -13.53 3.68 1.24
N ARG A 26 -13.72 2.54 0.55
CA ARG A 26 -12.61 1.66 0.15
C ARG A 26 -11.54 2.36 -0.71
N ASP A 27 -11.91 3.41 -1.45
CA ASP A 27 -10.97 4.14 -2.30
C ASP A 27 -10.05 5.02 -1.46
N LEU A 28 -10.54 5.55 -0.34
CA LEU A 28 -9.72 6.26 0.64
C LEU A 28 -8.70 5.32 1.30
N VAL A 29 -9.14 4.15 1.76
CA VAL A 29 -8.24 3.11 2.30
C VAL A 29 -7.23 2.67 1.22
N GLY A 30 -7.70 2.49 -0.02
CA GLY A 30 -6.88 2.18 -1.19
C GLY A 30 -5.80 3.23 -1.45
N HIS A 31 -6.12 4.52 -1.29
CA HIS A 31 -5.17 5.61 -1.45
C HIS A 31 -4.00 5.50 -0.47
N HIS A 32 -4.27 5.21 0.81
CA HIS A 32 -3.23 4.99 1.81
C HIS A 32 -2.37 3.76 1.50
N LEU A 33 -3.02 2.66 1.10
CA LEU A 33 -2.36 1.41 0.71
C LEU A 33 -1.38 1.58 -0.46
N GLU A 34 -1.65 2.49 -1.39
CA GLU A 34 -0.81 2.71 -2.56
C GLU A 34 0.42 3.57 -2.26
N ARG A 35 0.33 4.48 -1.28
CA ARG A 35 1.38 5.47 -0.98
C ARG A 35 2.25 5.09 0.20
N GLN A 36 1.75 4.28 1.12
CA GLN A 36 2.41 3.99 2.39
C GLN A 36 2.74 2.50 2.53
N SER A 37 3.96 2.23 2.97
CA SER A 37 4.39 0.89 3.39
C SER A 37 3.74 0.47 4.71
N ALA A 38 3.74 -0.83 5.01
CA ALA A 38 3.23 -1.37 6.29
C ALA A 38 3.88 -0.67 7.50
N THR A 39 5.19 -0.43 7.45
CA THR A 39 5.93 0.24 8.53
C THR A 39 5.52 1.71 8.67
N GLN A 40 5.27 2.41 7.57
CA GLN A 40 4.78 3.79 7.59
C GLN A 40 3.36 3.86 8.15
N LEU A 41 2.47 2.95 7.73
CA LEU A 41 1.10 2.87 8.25
C LEU A 41 1.09 2.59 9.76
N ARG A 42 1.91 1.62 10.22
CA ARG A 42 2.05 1.33 11.66
C ARG A 42 2.54 2.54 12.46
N ARG A 43 3.52 3.27 11.93
CA ARG A 43 4.02 4.52 12.55
C ARG A 43 2.95 5.61 12.56
N ALA A 44 2.19 5.74 11.47
CA ALA A 44 1.10 6.69 11.39
C ALA A 44 0.00 6.38 12.41
N VAL A 45 -0.44 5.13 12.53
CA VAL A 45 -1.38 4.68 13.57
C VAL A 45 -0.86 5.03 14.97
N SER A 46 0.40 4.68 15.27
CA SER A 46 1.01 5.02 16.56
C SER A 46 1.10 6.53 16.82
N TRP A 47 1.34 7.32 15.77
CA TRP A 47 1.37 8.77 15.86
C TRP A 47 -0.04 9.32 16.13
N GLU A 48 -1.07 8.90 15.39
CA GLU A 48 -2.45 9.34 15.63
C GLU A 48 -2.89 9.04 17.07
N THR A 49 -2.60 7.83 17.56
CA THR A 49 -2.88 7.45 18.95
C THR A 49 -2.24 8.42 19.94
N SER A 50 -1.01 8.87 19.70
CA SER A 50 -0.32 9.82 20.58
C SER A 50 -0.92 11.24 20.56
N GLN A 51 -1.68 11.58 19.51
CA GLN A 51 -2.35 12.88 19.39
C GLN A 51 -3.70 12.91 20.08
N LEU A 52 -4.25 11.76 20.50
CA LEU A 52 -5.52 11.71 21.21
C LEU A 52 -5.38 12.23 22.65
N PRO A 53 -6.47 12.74 23.25
CA PRO A 53 -6.52 13.07 24.67
C PRO A 53 -6.01 11.92 25.55
N GLY A 54 -5.20 12.24 26.56
CA GLY A 54 -4.49 11.24 27.38
C GLY A 54 -5.40 10.21 28.05
N ASN A 55 -6.63 10.58 28.38
CA ASN A 55 -7.64 9.67 28.93
C ASN A 55 -8.19 8.65 27.90
N LEU A 56 -8.11 8.94 26.60
CA LEU A 56 -8.59 8.05 25.53
C LEU A 56 -7.50 7.11 25.02
N GLN A 57 -6.21 7.46 25.13
CA GLN A 57 -5.11 6.66 24.59
C GLN A 57 -5.11 5.20 25.07
N PRO A 58 -5.34 4.88 26.37
CA PRO A 58 -5.37 3.50 26.83
C PRO A 58 -6.52 2.67 26.24
N MET A 59 -7.61 3.34 25.81
CA MET A 59 -8.80 2.70 25.26
C MET A 59 -8.69 2.43 23.75
N VAL A 60 -7.66 2.94 23.08
CA VAL A 60 -7.48 2.81 21.62
C VAL A 60 -7.37 1.36 21.17
N VAL A 61 -6.74 0.50 21.97
CA VAL A 61 -6.62 -0.93 21.64
C VAL A 61 -8.02 -1.55 21.57
N LYS A 62 -8.84 -1.35 22.59
CA LYS A 62 -10.24 -1.81 22.61
C LYS A 62 -11.04 -1.23 21.43
N TYR A 63 -10.88 0.06 21.14
CA TYR A 63 -11.54 0.70 19.99
C TYR A 63 -11.16 0.07 18.66
N VAL A 64 -9.88 -0.22 18.44
CA VAL A 64 -9.41 -0.90 17.22
C VAL A 64 -9.97 -2.32 17.14
N ASP A 65 -10.03 -3.05 18.25
CA ASP A 65 -10.62 -4.39 18.30
C ASP A 65 -12.11 -4.36 17.98
N ASP A 66 -12.87 -3.44 18.61
CA ASP A 66 -14.30 -3.23 18.35
C ASP A 66 -14.55 -2.85 16.88
N LEU A 67 -13.75 -1.91 16.33
CA LEU A 67 -13.81 -1.54 14.91
C LEU A 67 -13.58 -2.73 13.98
N ASN A 68 -12.58 -3.55 14.27
CA ASN A 68 -12.26 -4.69 13.45
C ASN A 68 -13.37 -5.76 13.52
N ALA A 69 -13.89 -6.01 14.71
CA ALA A 69 -14.99 -6.95 14.92
C ALA A 69 -16.27 -6.50 14.19
N GLN A 70 -16.60 -5.21 14.28
CA GLN A 70 -17.84 -4.67 13.72
C GLN A 70 -17.77 -4.38 12.22
N LEU A 71 -16.68 -3.80 11.70
CA LEU A 71 -16.65 -3.24 10.34
C LEU A 71 -15.72 -4.00 9.38
N LEU A 72 -14.60 -4.55 9.86
CA LEU A 72 -13.56 -5.08 8.97
C LEU A 72 -14.05 -6.27 8.14
N VAL A 73 -14.85 -7.15 8.74
CA VAL A 73 -15.33 -8.40 8.12
C VAL A 73 -16.64 -8.19 7.35
N ARG A 74 -17.29 -7.04 7.48
CA ARG A 74 -18.58 -6.73 6.85
C ARG A 74 -18.42 -6.40 5.37
N ARG A 75 -18.76 -7.35 4.51
CA ARG A 75 -18.61 -7.20 3.05
C ARG A 75 -19.53 -6.12 2.47
N ASP A 76 -20.75 -6.02 2.98
CA ASP A 76 -21.72 -4.98 2.63
C ASP A 76 -21.12 -3.59 2.87
N PHE A 77 -20.56 -3.36 4.07
CA PHE A 77 -19.92 -2.11 4.43
C PHE A 77 -18.89 -1.67 3.38
N TRP A 78 -17.96 -2.55 2.99
CA TRP A 78 -16.93 -2.19 2.03
C TRP A 78 -17.39 -2.03 0.58
N GLN A 79 -18.51 -2.66 0.22
CA GLN A 79 -19.01 -2.63 -1.16
C GLN A 79 -19.86 -1.41 -1.45
N THR A 80 -20.67 -0.97 -0.47
CA THR A 80 -21.69 0.06 -0.68
C THR A 80 -21.44 1.36 0.08
N SER A 81 -20.66 1.34 1.17
CA SER A 81 -20.51 2.54 2.01
C SER A 81 -19.73 3.64 1.31
N THR A 82 -20.31 4.83 1.31
CA THR A 82 -19.61 6.07 0.99
C THR A 82 -18.71 6.49 2.17
N CYS A 83 -17.85 7.48 1.97
CA CYS A 83 -17.07 8.05 3.08
C CYS A 83 -17.98 8.58 4.18
N ARG A 84 -19.13 9.18 3.83
CA ARG A 84 -20.11 9.68 4.80
C ARG A 84 -20.70 8.55 5.64
N ASP A 85 -21.12 7.46 5.00
CA ASP A 85 -21.65 6.27 5.71
C ASP A 85 -20.60 5.66 6.63
N ALA A 86 -19.35 5.56 6.14
CA ALA A 86 -18.25 5.02 6.90
C ALA A 86 -17.90 5.89 8.12
N VAL A 87 -17.90 7.21 7.98
CA VAL A 87 -17.71 8.15 9.10
C VAL A 87 -18.79 7.93 10.15
N ASN A 88 -20.06 7.83 9.75
CA ASN A 88 -21.17 7.58 10.69
C ASN A 88 -21.00 6.25 11.42
N ALA A 89 -20.66 5.17 10.70
CA ALA A 89 -20.44 3.85 11.29
C ALA A 89 -19.24 3.86 12.27
N ILE A 90 -18.13 4.49 11.89
CA ILE A 90 -16.92 4.59 12.73
C ILE A 90 -17.21 5.38 14.00
N LEU A 91 -17.90 6.51 13.90
CA LEU A 91 -18.27 7.32 15.07
C LEU A 91 -19.29 6.61 15.96
N GLY A 92 -20.15 5.76 15.40
CA GLY A 92 -20.99 4.83 16.16
C GLY A 92 -20.16 3.93 17.08
N VAL A 93 -19.13 3.27 16.53
CA VAL A 93 -18.20 2.46 17.32
C VAL A 93 -17.45 3.32 18.36
N CYS A 94 -17.03 4.54 18.00
CA CYS A 94 -16.40 5.45 18.97
C CYS A 94 -17.32 5.77 20.16
N ASN A 95 -18.60 6.04 19.90
CA ASN A 95 -19.56 6.35 20.95
C ASN A 95 -19.75 5.16 21.90
N GLU A 96 -19.84 3.94 21.36
CA GLU A 96 -19.95 2.72 22.15
C GLU A 96 -18.68 2.44 22.97
N THR A 97 -17.50 2.56 22.36
CA THR A 97 -16.24 2.22 23.05
C THR A 97 -15.86 3.27 24.08
N PHE A 98 -15.94 4.56 23.74
CA PHE A 98 -15.46 5.66 24.58
C PHE A 98 -16.56 6.32 25.44
N GLY A 99 -17.82 5.94 25.27
CA GLY A 99 -18.95 6.62 25.94
C GLY A 99 -19.17 8.06 25.45
N LEU A 100 -18.79 8.34 24.20
CA LEU A 100 -18.93 9.66 23.59
C LEU A 100 -20.30 9.78 22.90
N SER A 101 -20.66 11.00 22.48
CA SER A 101 -21.94 11.29 21.82
C SER A 101 -21.74 12.09 20.53
N PHE A 102 -20.85 11.60 19.67
CA PHE A 102 -20.70 12.14 18.33
C PHE A 102 -21.97 11.86 17.51
N LYS A 103 -22.56 12.91 16.96
CA LYS A 103 -23.58 12.81 15.91
C LYS A 103 -23.07 13.65 14.75
N VAL A 104 -22.99 13.06 13.56
CA VAL A 104 -22.79 13.86 12.33
C VAL A 104 -24.16 14.42 11.98
N PRO A 105 -24.41 15.72 12.17
CA PRO A 105 -25.65 16.31 11.73
C PRO A 105 -25.75 16.21 10.20
N ILE A 106 -26.97 16.04 9.70
CA ILE A 106 -27.28 16.14 8.26
C ILE A 106 -26.82 17.51 7.72
N ASP A 107 -26.83 18.52 8.59
CA ASP A 107 -26.33 19.87 8.36
C ASP A 107 -24.98 20.04 9.08
N GLU A 108 -23.89 19.86 8.34
CA GLU A 108 -22.49 19.83 8.83
C GLU A 108 -22.10 21.08 9.65
N ALA A 109 -22.85 22.18 9.52
CA ALA A 109 -22.63 23.41 10.28
C ALA A 109 -23.06 23.33 11.77
N LYS A 110 -23.75 22.27 12.20
CA LYS A 110 -24.35 22.17 13.55
C LYS A 110 -23.56 21.37 14.58
N MET A 111 -22.43 20.76 14.21
CA MET A 111 -21.63 20.00 15.17
C MET A 111 -20.64 20.94 15.88
N PRO A 112 -20.46 20.81 17.22
CA PRO A 112 -19.55 21.68 17.96
C PRO A 112 -18.12 21.55 17.43
N VAL A 113 -17.50 22.70 17.15
CA VAL A 113 -16.15 22.83 16.57
C VAL A 113 -15.10 21.96 17.29
N ALA A 114 -15.14 21.92 18.63
CA ALA A 114 -14.22 21.10 19.44
C ALA A 114 -14.39 19.58 19.25
N GLY A 115 -15.56 19.12 18.81
CA GLY A 115 -15.82 17.72 18.53
C GLY A 115 -15.29 17.26 17.17
N HIS A 116 -15.12 18.18 16.21
CA HIS A 116 -14.66 17.86 14.86
C HIS A 116 -13.25 17.29 14.84
N ASP A 117 -12.34 17.89 15.60
CA ASP A 117 -10.92 17.47 15.63
C ASP A 117 -10.76 16.06 16.14
N LEU A 118 -11.41 15.75 17.27
CA LEU A 118 -11.36 14.43 17.86
C LEU A 118 -12.04 13.40 16.97
N ALA A 119 -13.21 13.72 16.42
CA ALA A 119 -13.90 12.85 15.47
C ALA A 119 -13.02 12.54 14.26
N PHE A 120 -12.41 13.57 13.65
CA PHE A 120 -11.53 13.42 12.50
C PHE A 120 -10.29 12.56 12.82
N ALA A 121 -9.65 12.79 13.97
CA ALA A 121 -8.51 11.99 14.41
C ALA A 121 -8.87 10.50 14.58
N LEU A 122 -10.04 10.20 15.15
CA LEU A 122 -10.53 8.82 15.30
C LEU A 122 -10.86 8.17 13.96
N ILE A 123 -11.47 8.90 13.03
CA ILE A 123 -11.73 8.44 11.65
C ILE A 123 -10.42 8.16 10.91
N GLN A 124 -9.43 9.03 11.06
CA GLN A 124 -8.11 8.87 10.46
C GLN A 124 -7.39 7.65 11.03
N LEU A 125 -7.43 7.47 12.36
CA LEU A 125 -6.91 6.29 13.03
C LEU A 125 -7.57 5.00 12.52
N ALA A 126 -8.90 4.96 12.40
CA ALA A 126 -9.65 3.83 11.85
C ALA A 126 -9.23 3.52 10.41
N THR A 127 -9.16 4.55 9.56
CA THR A 127 -8.76 4.44 8.14
C THR A 127 -7.35 3.86 8.00
N LEU A 128 -6.39 4.37 8.79
CA LEU A 128 -5.01 3.90 8.80
C LEU A 128 -4.89 2.47 9.34
N ASN A 129 -5.67 2.11 10.36
CA ASN A 129 -5.74 0.74 10.87
C ASN A 129 -6.28 -0.24 9.80
N PHE A 130 -7.35 0.13 9.09
CA PHE A 130 -7.87 -0.68 7.98
C PHE A 130 -6.85 -0.84 6.85
N ALA A 131 -6.17 0.25 6.47
CA ALA A 131 -5.07 0.18 5.50
C ALA A 131 -3.95 -0.73 5.99
N TYR A 132 -3.51 -0.61 7.24
CA TYR A 132 -2.48 -1.45 7.82
C TYR A 132 -2.85 -2.95 7.77
N ASN A 133 -4.07 -3.30 8.19
CA ASN A 133 -4.57 -4.68 8.12
C ASN A 133 -4.61 -5.21 6.69
N ALA A 134 -5.06 -4.40 5.73
CA ALA A 134 -5.11 -4.78 4.32
C ALA A 134 -3.72 -4.96 3.67
N VAL A 135 -2.64 -4.39 4.23
CA VAL A 135 -1.28 -4.70 3.77
C VAL A 135 -0.84 -6.09 4.22
N GLY A 136 -1.11 -6.45 5.47
CA GLY A 136 -0.69 -7.72 6.07
C GLY A 136 -1.55 -8.91 5.67
N GLN A 137 -2.84 -8.68 5.39
CA GLN A 137 -3.84 -9.73 5.23
C GLN A 137 -4.52 -9.64 3.84
N PRO A 138 -4.11 -10.45 2.85
CA PRO A 138 -4.69 -10.43 1.51
C PRO A 138 -6.19 -10.75 1.47
N THR A 139 -6.67 -11.57 2.41
CA THR A 139 -8.09 -11.90 2.58
C THR A 139 -8.91 -10.67 2.94
N VAL A 140 -8.49 -9.91 3.96
CA VAL A 140 -9.10 -8.63 4.36
C VAL A 140 -9.14 -7.67 3.18
N ARG A 141 -8.04 -7.53 2.45
CA ARG A 141 -7.99 -6.67 1.26
C ARG A 141 -9.00 -7.10 0.18
N LYS A 142 -9.17 -8.40 -0.02
CA LYS A 142 -10.18 -8.95 -0.96
C LYS A 142 -11.60 -8.67 -0.46
N PHE A 143 -11.86 -8.78 0.84
CA PHE A 143 -13.15 -8.41 1.44
C PHE A 143 -13.48 -6.94 1.24
N MET A 144 -12.48 -6.05 1.37
CA MET A 144 -12.62 -4.63 1.08
C MET A 144 -12.88 -4.30 -0.40
N GLY A 145 -12.72 -5.27 -1.31
CA GLY A 145 -12.79 -5.05 -2.75
C GLY A 145 -11.58 -4.30 -3.33
N ILE A 146 -10.51 -4.09 -2.54
CA ILE A 146 -9.34 -3.33 -2.98
C ILE A 146 -8.41 -4.24 -3.77
N ARG A 147 -8.47 -4.17 -5.11
CA ARG A 147 -7.60 -5.00 -5.96
C ARG A 147 -6.14 -4.58 -5.82
N ARG A 148 -5.22 -5.56 -5.86
CA ARG A 148 -3.78 -5.28 -5.96
C ARG A 148 -3.46 -4.94 -7.41
N LYS A 149 -2.94 -3.74 -7.66
CA LYS A 149 -2.39 -3.37 -8.96
C LYS A 149 -1.25 -4.34 -9.29
N PHE A 150 -1.44 -5.13 -10.33
CA PHE A 150 -0.41 -6.01 -10.85
C PHE A 150 0.73 -5.14 -11.43
N PRO A 151 2.01 -5.47 -11.22
CA PRO A 151 3.12 -4.62 -11.60
C PRO A 151 3.45 -4.73 -13.11
N TRP A 152 2.45 -4.45 -13.95
CA TRP A 152 2.47 -4.61 -15.41
C TRP A 152 3.74 -4.08 -16.06
N PRO A 153 4.23 -2.85 -15.79
CA PRO A 153 5.42 -2.34 -16.48
C PRO A 153 6.65 -3.22 -16.27
N SER A 154 6.90 -3.66 -15.04
CA SER A 154 8.03 -4.55 -14.75
C SER A 154 7.83 -5.96 -15.29
N THR A 155 6.59 -6.44 -15.38
CA THR A 155 6.30 -7.76 -15.98
C THR A 155 6.49 -7.74 -17.49
N VAL A 156 6.04 -6.69 -18.18
CA VAL A 156 6.26 -6.52 -19.62
C VAL A 156 7.75 -6.37 -19.91
N ALA A 157 8.48 -5.63 -19.07
CA ALA A 157 9.93 -5.48 -19.22
C ALA A 157 10.70 -6.82 -19.14
N LEU A 158 10.17 -7.84 -18.45
CA LEU A 158 10.76 -9.19 -18.41
C LEU A 158 10.68 -9.94 -19.74
N LEU A 159 9.86 -9.49 -20.69
CA LEU A 159 9.85 -10.07 -22.03
C LEU A 159 11.19 -9.86 -22.75
N TYR A 160 11.88 -8.73 -22.51
CA TYR A 160 13.15 -8.44 -23.19
C TYR A 160 14.25 -9.48 -22.90
N PRO A 161 14.62 -9.76 -21.63
CA PRO A 161 15.62 -10.79 -21.34
C PRO A 161 15.22 -12.19 -21.81
N PHE A 162 13.91 -12.49 -21.83
CA PHE A 162 13.39 -13.78 -22.29
C PHE A 162 13.54 -13.94 -23.81
N VAL A 163 13.13 -12.93 -24.60
CA VAL A 163 13.28 -12.92 -26.05
C VAL A 163 14.76 -12.98 -26.45
N ALA A 164 15.62 -12.24 -25.75
CA ALA A 164 17.07 -12.27 -25.99
C ALA A 164 17.69 -13.66 -25.70
N GLY A 165 17.21 -14.36 -24.67
CA GLY A 165 17.62 -15.74 -24.40
C GLY A 165 17.20 -16.69 -25.52
N ILE A 166 15.95 -16.58 -26.01
CA ILE A 166 15.44 -17.41 -27.11
C ILE A 166 16.23 -17.18 -28.40
N SER A 167 16.53 -15.93 -28.76
CA SER A 167 17.26 -15.64 -29.99
C SER A 167 18.66 -16.25 -29.96
N VAL A 168 19.38 -16.11 -28.85
CA VAL A 168 20.71 -16.72 -28.67
C VAL A 168 20.63 -18.25 -28.70
N TYR A 169 19.60 -18.84 -28.08
CA TYR A 169 19.38 -20.28 -28.12
C TYR A 169 19.19 -20.80 -29.54
N GLN A 170 18.33 -20.13 -30.32
CA GLN A 170 18.04 -20.52 -31.71
C GLN A 170 19.29 -20.46 -32.58
N GLU A 171 20.08 -19.40 -32.44
CA GLU A 171 21.33 -19.22 -33.18
C GLU A 171 22.37 -20.29 -32.79
N ALA A 172 22.58 -20.52 -31.49
CA ALA A 172 23.54 -21.51 -31.02
C ALA A 172 23.11 -22.97 -31.31
N ALA A 173 21.80 -23.23 -31.37
CA ALA A 173 21.27 -24.53 -31.77
C ALA A 173 21.47 -24.79 -33.27
N ALA A 174 21.32 -23.75 -34.11
CA ALA A 174 21.53 -23.86 -35.54
C ALA A 174 22.99 -24.17 -35.90
N SER A 175 23.96 -23.70 -35.12
CA SER A 175 25.39 -24.02 -35.26
C SER A 175 25.83 -25.29 -34.53
N ALA A 176 24.88 -26.08 -33.99
CA ALA A 176 25.12 -27.32 -33.27
C ALA A 176 26.09 -27.19 -32.08
N HIS A 177 26.10 -26.05 -31.38
CA HIS A 177 26.94 -25.89 -30.20
C HIS A 177 26.45 -26.79 -29.05
N PRO A 178 27.35 -27.59 -28.44
CA PRO A 178 27.00 -28.54 -27.38
C PRO A 178 26.49 -27.86 -26.10
N SER A 179 26.70 -26.55 -25.95
CA SER A 179 26.32 -25.73 -24.78
C SER A 179 25.24 -24.68 -25.07
N SER A 180 24.54 -24.76 -26.21
CA SER A 180 23.56 -23.75 -26.68
C SER A 180 22.55 -23.30 -25.61
N GLY A 181 22.03 -24.22 -24.80
CA GLY A 181 21.11 -23.90 -23.70
C GLY A 181 21.75 -23.09 -22.56
N LEU A 182 22.99 -23.41 -22.18
CA LEU A 182 23.70 -22.70 -21.11
C LEU A 182 24.12 -21.30 -21.55
N THR A 183 24.57 -21.15 -22.80
CA THR A 183 24.90 -19.85 -23.38
C THR A 183 23.67 -18.94 -23.43
N ALA A 184 22.52 -19.46 -23.88
CA ALA A 184 21.26 -18.72 -23.89
C ALA A 184 20.81 -18.28 -22.49
N LEU A 185 20.93 -19.17 -21.49
CA LEU A 185 20.65 -18.85 -20.10
C LEU A 185 21.57 -17.74 -19.57
N GLY A 186 22.88 -17.84 -19.85
CA GLY A 186 23.87 -16.84 -19.47
C GLY A 186 23.55 -15.46 -20.04
N HIS A 187 23.23 -15.39 -21.33
CA HIS A 187 22.79 -14.16 -21.99
C HIS A 187 21.47 -13.61 -21.42
N GLY A 188 20.48 -14.48 -21.17
CA GLY A 188 19.22 -14.08 -20.54
C GLY A 188 19.43 -13.48 -19.16
N LEU A 189 20.28 -14.10 -18.32
CA LEU A 189 20.62 -13.60 -16.99
C LEU A 189 21.40 -12.28 -17.03
N ALA A 190 22.36 -12.14 -17.95
CA ALA A 190 23.11 -10.89 -18.11
C ALA A 190 22.18 -9.73 -18.52
N ASN A 191 21.29 -9.96 -19.50
CA ASN A 191 20.27 -8.99 -19.92
C ASN A 191 19.27 -8.67 -18.81
N LEU A 192 18.89 -9.66 -18.00
CA LEU A 192 18.09 -9.42 -16.80
C LEU A 192 18.83 -8.53 -15.80
N GLY A 193 20.12 -8.75 -15.60
CA GLY A 193 20.99 -7.91 -14.79
C GLY A 193 20.97 -6.44 -15.24
N TYR A 194 21.15 -6.18 -16.54
CA TYR A 194 21.04 -4.83 -17.10
C TYR A 194 19.68 -4.18 -16.87
N LEU A 195 18.59 -4.91 -17.13
CA LEU A 195 17.24 -4.42 -16.91
C LEU A 195 16.99 -4.06 -15.43
N LEU A 196 17.41 -4.93 -14.51
CA LEU A 196 17.26 -4.70 -13.08
C LEU A 196 18.14 -3.53 -12.61
N ALA A 197 19.35 -3.38 -13.16
CA ALA A 197 20.22 -2.25 -12.86
C ALA A 197 19.56 -0.93 -13.28
N ALA A 198 19.08 -0.84 -14.52
CA ALA A 198 18.37 0.33 -15.03
C ALA A 198 17.13 0.66 -14.18
N SER A 199 16.32 -0.35 -13.84
CA SER A 199 15.14 -0.15 -12.98
C SER A 199 15.52 0.27 -11.55
N GLY A 200 16.61 -0.25 -11.00
CA GLY A 200 17.14 0.13 -9.69
C GLY A 200 17.62 1.59 -9.67
N LEU A 201 18.30 2.03 -10.72
CA LEU A 201 18.78 3.41 -10.86
C LEU A 201 17.61 4.40 -11.03
N LEU A 202 16.73 4.15 -11.99
CA LEU A 202 15.64 5.07 -12.35
C LEU A 202 14.47 5.03 -11.36
N PHE A 203 13.96 3.85 -11.04
CA PHE A 203 12.73 3.69 -10.24
C PHE A 203 13.00 3.21 -8.81
N GLY A 204 14.20 2.70 -8.51
CA GLY A 204 14.55 2.19 -7.18
C GLY A 204 13.84 0.89 -6.78
N ARG A 205 13.09 0.25 -7.68
CA ARG A 205 12.32 -0.97 -7.40
C ARG A 205 12.09 -1.77 -8.67
N PHE A 206 11.79 -3.07 -8.54
CA PHE A 206 11.34 -3.92 -9.63
C PHE A 206 10.16 -4.79 -9.18
N GLY A 207 8.98 -4.50 -9.71
CA GLY A 207 7.71 -4.99 -9.18
C GLY A 207 7.48 -6.50 -9.37
N ALA A 208 7.87 -7.04 -10.52
CA ALA A 208 7.67 -8.45 -10.86
C ALA A 208 8.34 -9.40 -9.85
N PHE A 209 9.57 -9.08 -9.41
CA PHE A 209 10.29 -9.81 -8.37
C PHE A 209 10.05 -9.29 -6.96
N ARG A 210 9.08 -8.38 -6.77
CA ARG A 210 8.76 -7.74 -5.49
C ARG A 210 9.98 -7.07 -4.82
N LEU A 211 10.95 -6.61 -5.60
CA LEU A 211 12.12 -5.88 -5.11
C LEU A 211 11.69 -4.45 -4.77
N ARG A 212 11.47 -4.18 -3.49
CA ARG A 212 10.89 -2.90 -3.00
C ARG A 212 11.91 -1.81 -2.71
N SER A 213 13.21 -2.13 -2.69
CA SER A 213 14.27 -1.17 -2.36
C SER A 213 15.33 -1.10 -3.44
N ARG A 214 15.95 0.08 -3.58
CA ARG A 214 17.01 0.33 -4.57
C ARG A 214 18.19 -0.61 -4.32
N ARG A 215 18.60 -0.76 -3.06
CA ARG A 215 19.70 -1.65 -2.66
C ARG A 215 19.43 -3.11 -3.01
N ALA A 216 18.22 -3.62 -2.72
CA ALA A 216 17.86 -4.99 -3.09
C ALA A 216 17.82 -5.17 -4.61
N THR A 217 17.26 -4.20 -5.33
CA THR A 217 17.16 -4.26 -6.80
C THR A 217 18.54 -4.27 -7.46
N LEU A 218 19.44 -3.39 -7.03
CA LEU A 218 20.82 -3.33 -7.54
C LEU A 218 21.65 -4.55 -7.13
N GLY A 219 21.46 -5.06 -5.90
CA GLY A 219 22.13 -6.28 -5.46
C GLY A 219 21.77 -7.51 -6.31
N VAL A 220 20.47 -7.69 -6.60
CA VAL A 220 20.01 -8.75 -7.49
C VAL A 220 20.46 -8.51 -8.94
N ALA A 221 20.47 -7.26 -9.39
CA ALA A 221 20.99 -6.90 -10.72
C ALA A 221 22.44 -7.32 -10.91
N LEU A 222 23.30 -6.99 -9.94
CA LEU A 222 24.72 -7.34 -9.96
C LEU A 222 24.92 -8.87 -9.93
N ALA A 223 24.18 -9.58 -9.07
CA ALA A 223 24.26 -11.03 -9.01
C ALA A 223 23.84 -11.69 -10.34
N ALA A 224 22.72 -11.27 -10.93
CA ALA A 224 22.25 -11.78 -12.21
C ALA A 224 23.25 -11.52 -13.33
N PHE A 225 23.84 -10.31 -13.36
CA PHE A 225 24.84 -9.93 -14.34
C PHE A 225 26.13 -10.77 -14.22
N LEU A 226 26.68 -10.89 -13.01
CA LEU A 226 27.91 -11.66 -12.78
C LEU A 226 27.73 -13.14 -13.10
N VAL A 227 26.63 -13.75 -12.64
CA VAL A 227 26.31 -15.15 -12.92
C VAL A 227 26.10 -15.36 -14.42
N GLY A 228 25.33 -14.49 -15.08
CA GLY A 228 25.10 -14.57 -16.52
C GLY A 228 26.41 -14.48 -17.31
N THR A 229 27.26 -13.52 -16.97
CA THR A 229 28.57 -13.30 -17.62
C THR A 229 29.50 -14.50 -17.40
N LEU A 230 29.56 -15.05 -16.19
CA LEU A 230 30.39 -16.21 -15.88
C LEU A 230 29.95 -17.45 -16.67
N ILE A 231 28.64 -17.70 -16.76
CA ILE A 231 28.09 -18.80 -17.57
C ILE A 231 28.46 -18.60 -19.04
N THR A 232 28.24 -17.40 -19.59
CA THR A 232 28.58 -17.15 -21.01
C THR A 232 30.07 -17.38 -21.29
N ASN A 233 30.97 -16.92 -20.43
CA ASN A 233 32.42 -17.09 -20.65
C ASN A 233 32.92 -18.54 -20.48
N LEU A 234 32.29 -19.33 -19.61
CA LEU A 234 32.70 -20.73 -19.40
C LEU A 234 32.24 -21.66 -20.54
N PHE A 235 31.15 -21.31 -21.22
CA PHE A 235 30.49 -22.17 -22.19
C PHE A 235 30.51 -21.63 -23.63
N PHE A 236 31.15 -20.49 -23.84
CA PHE A 236 31.34 -19.83 -25.14
C PHE A 236 32.80 -19.35 -25.29
N PRO A 237 33.78 -20.27 -25.33
CA PRO A 237 35.17 -19.92 -25.62
C PRO A 237 35.39 -19.49 -27.08
#